data_AF-A0A8S3QMP0-F1
#
_entry.id   AF-A0A8S3QMP0-F1
#
_cell.length_a   1.000
_cell.length_b   1.000
_cell.length_c   1.000
_cell.angle_alpha   90.00
_cell.angle_beta   90.00
_cell.angle_gamma   90.00
#
_symmetry.space_group_name_H-M   'P 1'
#
loop_
_entity.id
_entity.type
_entity.pdbx_description
1 polymer ?
#
loop_
_entity_poly.entity_id
_entity_poly.type
_entity_poly.pdbx_seq_one_letter_code
_entity_poly.pdbx_strand_id
1 'polypeptide(L)'
;MHVRRGRGFFGCDWFYTNWEDDFPVVKNLHINELEALAVVLAAQRWGKDWENKRVVVFSDNMTTVACLNKCTSRSKILMSYLRGLFWLSATYNFHITAVHVPGKENIMADFISRLHEPNAFYQFMNFYLPKPLFVRHLESHMSNQALSYLLCRHSKCRAGAGVG
;
A
#
# COMPACT_ATOMS: atom_id res chain seq x y z
N MET A 1 -9.67 6.65 -1.00
CA MET A 1 -8.50 5.83 -0.61
C MET A 1 -7.31 6.30 -1.41
N HIS A 2 -6.15 6.42 -0.79
CA HIS A 2 -4.90 6.81 -1.47
C HIS A 2 -4.01 5.59 -1.66
N VAL A 3 -3.43 5.41 -2.86
CA VAL A 3 -2.45 4.34 -3.16
C VAL A 3 -1.17 4.86 -3.77
N ARG A 4 -0.06 4.19 -3.46
CA ARG A 4 1.23 4.40 -4.12
C ARG A 4 2.19 3.25 -3.85
N ARG A 5 2.83 2.70 -4.89
CA ARG A 5 3.95 1.73 -4.78
C ARG A 5 3.77 0.60 -3.73
N GLY A 6 2.59 -0.03 -3.67
CA GLY A 6 2.31 -1.08 -2.67
C GLY A 6 1.99 -0.58 -1.27
N ARG A 7 1.54 0.66 -1.16
CA ARG A 7 1.01 1.26 0.05
C ARG A 7 -0.41 1.73 -0.19
N GLY A 8 -1.19 1.77 0.89
CA GLY A 8 -2.48 2.40 0.88
C GLY A 8 -2.81 3.09 2.20
N PHE A 9 -3.68 4.08 2.13
CA PHE A 9 -4.26 4.77 3.27
C PHE A 9 -5.77 4.95 3.08
N PHE A 10 -6.56 4.60 4.10
CA PHE A 10 -8.01 4.77 4.13
C PHE A 10 -8.53 4.99 5.55
N GLY A 11 -9.26 6.09 5.77
CA GLY A 11 -9.76 6.44 7.10
C GLY A 11 -8.60 6.73 8.06
N CYS A 12 -8.47 5.91 9.10
CA CYS A 12 -7.36 5.93 10.06
C CYS A 12 -6.47 4.68 9.98
N ASP A 13 -6.64 3.88 8.92
CA ASP A 13 -5.91 2.64 8.71
C ASP A 13 -5.05 2.73 7.44
N TRP A 14 -4.00 1.92 7.40
CA TRP A 14 -2.98 1.96 6.36
C TRP A 14 -2.42 0.58 6.12
N PHE A 15 -1.70 0.41 5.01
CA PHE A 15 -0.85 -0.76 4.84
C PHE A 15 0.46 -0.47 4.11
N TYR A 16 1.43 -1.34 4.36
CA TYR A 16 2.73 -1.37 3.73
C TYR A 16 3.07 -2.76 3.21
N THR A 17 3.55 -2.82 1.97
CA THR A 17 4.03 -4.07 1.35
C THR A 17 5.43 -3.91 0.78
N ASN A 18 6.40 -4.67 1.28
CA ASN A 18 7.68 -4.85 0.59
C ASN A 18 7.51 -5.88 -0.53
N TRP A 19 7.46 -5.43 -1.78
CA TRP A 19 7.28 -6.34 -2.92
C TRP A 19 8.38 -7.40 -3.03
N GLU A 20 9.60 -7.10 -2.60
CA GLU A 20 10.71 -8.06 -2.67
C GLU A 20 10.56 -9.21 -1.67
N ASP A 21 10.15 -8.88 -0.44
CA ASP A 21 10.06 -9.84 0.66
C ASP A 21 8.67 -10.49 0.74
N ASP A 22 7.60 -9.72 0.58
CA ASP A 22 6.22 -10.17 0.80
C ASP A 22 5.64 -10.89 -0.42
N PHE A 23 5.97 -10.41 -1.63
CA PHE A 23 5.43 -10.93 -2.88
C PHE A 23 6.52 -11.06 -3.96
N PRO A 24 7.53 -11.93 -3.76
CA PRO A 24 8.66 -12.06 -4.69
C PRO A 24 8.26 -12.44 -6.12
N VAL A 25 7.08 -13.08 -6.28
CA VAL A 25 6.51 -13.44 -7.59
C VAL A 25 6.14 -12.21 -8.43
N VAL A 26 5.76 -11.11 -7.79
CA VAL A 26 5.31 -9.88 -8.49
C VAL A 26 6.34 -8.76 -8.48
N LYS A 27 7.48 -8.93 -7.78
CA LYS A 27 8.49 -7.87 -7.61
C LYS A 27 9.04 -7.27 -8.91
N ASN A 28 9.08 -8.08 -9.98
CA ASN A 28 9.59 -7.68 -11.29
C ASN A 28 8.50 -7.16 -12.24
N LEU A 29 7.25 -7.06 -11.78
CA LEU A 29 6.20 -6.44 -12.57
C LEU A 29 6.49 -4.95 -12.79
N HIS A 30 5.90 -4.40 -13.84
CA HIS A 30 6.05 -2.97 -14.11
C HIS A 30 5.46 -2.15 -12.96
N ILE A 31 6.01 -0.97 -12.68
CA ILE A 31 5.58 -0.14 -11.53
C ILE A 31 4.07 0.16 -11.54
N ASN A 32 3.50 0.40 -12.73
CA ASN A 32 2.05 0.60 -12.93
C ASN A 32 1.22 -0.62 -12.49
N GLU A 33 1.77 -1.82 -12.65
CA GLU A 33 1.11 -3.07 -12.27
C GLU A 33 1.17 -3.29 -10.77
N LEU A 34 2.33 -3.00 -10.15
CA LEU A 34 2.49 -3.02 -8.70
C LEU A 34 1.52 -2.03 -8.02
N GLU A 35 1.28 -0.88 -8.63
CA GLU A 35 0.28 0.06 -8.11
C GLU A 35 -1.16 -0.44 -8.24
N ALA A 36 -1.51 -1.11 -9.34
CA ALA A 36 -2.80 -1.76 -9.46
C ALA A 36 -2.96 -2.89 -8.43
N LEU A 37 -1.90 -3.68 -8.18
CA LEU A 37 -1.88 -4.68 -7.12
C LEU A 37 -2.09 -4.08 -5.73
N ALA A 38 -1.58 -2.88 -5.46
CA ALA A 38 -1.82 -2.18 -4.20
C ALA A 38 -3.33 -1.99 -3.93
N VAL A 39 -4.13 -1.72 -4.96
CA VAL A 39 -5.60 -1.63 -4.83
C VAL A 39 -6.24 -2.98 -4.53
N VAL A 40 -5.70 -4.07 -5.09
CA VAL A 40 -6.16 -5.43 -4.77
C VAL A 40 -5.91 -5.75 -3.30
N LEU A 41 -4.70 -5.46 -2.80
CA LEU A 41 -4.35 -5.64 -1.38
C LEU A 41 -5.25 -4.80 -0.47
N ALA A 42 -5.56 -3.57 -0.90
CA ALA A 42 -6.48 -2.71 -0.18
C ALA A 42 -7.89 -3.27 -0.10
N ALA A 43 -8.41 -3.82 -1.20
CA ALA A 43 -9.72 -4.45 -1.20
C ALA A 43 -9.74 -5.72 -0.34
N GLN A 44 -8.63 -6.45 -0.24
CA GLN A 44 -8.52 -7.58 0.69
C GLN A 44 -8.58 -7.11 2.15
N ARG A 45 -7.96 -5.96 2.47
CA ARG A 45 -7.95 -5.41 3.82
C ARG A 45 -9.26 -4.74 4.21
N TRP A 46 -9.78 -3.89 3.35
CA TRP A 46 -10.90 -2.99 3.63
C TRP A 46 -12.18 -3.36 2.89
N GLY A 47 -12.22 -4.48 2.16
CA GLY A 47 -13.40 -4.88 1.38
C GLY A 47 -14.69 -4.92 2.21
N LYS A 48 -14.60 -5.40 3.45
CA LYS A 48 -15.72 -5.37 4.40
C LYS A 48 -16.09 -3.95 4.84
N ASP A 49 -15.12 -3.08 5.08
CA ASP A 49 -15.37 -1.67 5.41
C ASP A 49 -15.95 -0.89 4.22
N TRP A 50 -15.75 -1.39 3.01
CA TRP A 50 -16.27 -0.85 1.76
C TRP A 50 -17.66 -1.39 1.40
N GLU A 51 -18.23 -2.26 2.22
CA GLU A 51 -19.49 -2.91 1.92
C GLU A 51 -20.59 -1.91 1.57
N ASN A 52 -21.26 -2.13 0.43
CA ASN A 52 -22.30 -1.27 -0.14
C ASN A 52 -21.87 0.19 -0.45
N LYS A 53 -20.57 0.46 -0.62
CA LYS A 53 -20.04 1.82 -0.88
C LYS A 53 -19.43 1.94 -2.26
N ARG A 54 -19.30 3.20 -2.71
CA ARG A 54 -18.45 3.58 -3.84
C ARG A 54 -17.12 4.09 -3.31
N VAL A 55 -16.04 3.46 -3.74
CA VAL A 55 -14.68 3.70 -3.28
C VAL A 55 -13.93 4.40 -4.41
N VAL A 56 -13.53 5.65 -4.15
CA VAL A 56 -12.65 6.39 -5.06
C VAL A 56 -11.21 6.13 -4.66
N VAL A 57 -10.43 5.63 -5.61
CA VAL A 57 -8.99 5.38 -5.51
C VAL A 57 -8.24 6.54 -6.15
N PHE A 58 -7.44 7.22 -5.36
CA PHE A 58 -6.57 8.29 -5.82
C PHE A 58 -5.17 7.74 -6.10
N SER A 59 -4.71 7.90 -7.34
CA SER A 59 -3.38 7.48 -7.81
C SER A 59 -2.77 8.60 -8.64
N ASP A 60 -1.45 8.78 -8.55
CA ASP A 60 -0.71 9.73 -9.39
C ASP A 60 -0.24 9.11 -10.72
N ASN A 61 -0.74 7.92 -11.06
CA ASN A 61 -0.37 7.19 -12.26
C ASN A 61 -1.59 6.96 -13.15
N MET A 62 -1.62 7.66 -14.28
CA MET A 62 -2.70 7.52 -15.26
C MET A 62 -2.85 6.09 -15.81
N THR A 63 -1.76 5.33 -15.89
CA THR A 63 -1.83 3.94 -16.38
C THR A 63 -2.55 3.05 -15.36
N THR A 64 -2.23 3.24 -14.08
CA THR A 64 -2.92 2.56 -12.96
C THR A 64 -4.40 2.92 -12.97
N VAL A 65 -4.74 4.20 -13.11
CA VAL A 65 -6.13 4.69 -13.20
C VAL A 65 -6.87 4.02 -14.36
N ALA A 66 -6.28 3.99 -15.56
CA ALA A 66 -6.88 3.36 -16.72
C ALA A 66 -7.05 1.84 -16.54
N CYS A 67 -6.06 1.17 -15.95
CA CYS A 67 -6.10 -0.27 -15.66
C CYS A 67 -7.24 -0.62 -14.70
N LEU A 68 -7.41 0.17 -13.63
CA LEU A 68 -8.44 -0.03 -12.62
C LEU A 68 -9.83 0.26 -13.17
N ASN A 69 -10.02 1.39 -13.87
CA ASN A 69 -11.33 1.75 -14.42
C ASN A 69 -11.79 0.79 -15.53
N LYS A 70 -10.85 0.22 -16.29
CA LYS A 70 -11.17 -0.82 -17.28
C LYS A 70 -11.24 -2.22 -16.69
N CYS A 71 -10.71 -2.43 -15.48
CA CYS A 71 -10.49 -3.76 -14.89
C CYS A 71 -9.74 -4.74 -15.82
N THR A 72 -8.79 -4.25 -16.63
CA THR A 72 -8.01 -5.08 -17.57
C THR A 72 -6.52 -4.75 -17.55
N SER A 73 -5.68 -5.77 -17.72
CA SER A 73 -4.25 -5.65 -18.00
C SER A 73 -3.80 -6.70 -19.03
N ARG A 74 -2.69 -6.43 -19.73
CA ARG A 74 -2.03 -7.40 -20.61
C ARG A 74 -1.25 -8.45 -19.82
N SER A 75 -0.83 -8.14 -18.59
CA SER A 75 -0.14 -9.10 -17.74
C SER A 75 -1.11 -10.14 -17.20
N LYS A 76 -0.84 -11.41 -17.52
CA LYS A 76 -1.60 -12.55 -17.02
C LYS A 76 -1.57 -12.62 -15.50
N ILE A 77 -0.44 -12.25 -14.89
CA ILE A 77 -0.27 -12.21 -13.43
C ILE A 77 -1.18 -11.13 -12.86
N LEU A 78 -1.09 -9.88 -13.32
CA LEU A 78 -1.97 -8.82 -12.80
C LEU A 78 -3.46 -9.14 -13.02
N MET A 79 -3.80 -9.76 -14.15
CA MET A 79 -5.18 -10.17 -14.43
C MET A 79 -5.72 -11.25 -13.49
N SER A 80 -4.88 -12.10 -12.88
CA SER A 80 -5.38 -13.04 -11.85
C SER A 80 -5.78 -12.28 -10.57
N TYR A 81 -4.98 -11.28 -10.18
CA TYR A 81 -5.28 -10.43 -9.03
C TYR A 81 -6.49 -9.50 -9.27
N LEU A 82 -6.63 -8.93 -10.47
CA LEU A 82 -7.82 -8.14 -10.82
C LEU A 82 -9.11 -8.96 -10.81
N ARG A 83 -9.06 -10.25 -11.12
CA ARG A 83 -10.21 -11.16 -10.93
C ARG A 83 -10.53 -11.34 -9.45
N GLY A 84 -9.52 -11.44 -8.59
CA GLY A 84 -9.72 -11.43 -7.14
C GLY A 84 -10.39 -10.15 -6.65
N LEU A 85 -9.99 -8.99 -7.19
CA LEU A 85 -10.64 -7.70 -6.92
C LEU A 85 -12.12 -7.70 -7.34
N PHE A 86 -12.42 -8.23 -8.53
CA PHE A 86 -13.80 -8.36 -9.00
C PHE A 86 -14.63 -9.24 -8.04
N TRP A 87 -14.10 -10.39 -7.63
CA TRP A 87 -14.75 -11.26 -6.65
C TRP A 87 -15.01 -10.54 -5.33
N LEU A 88 -14.04 -9.80 -4.79
CA LEU A 88 -14.22 -9.01 -3.57
C LEU A 88 -15.32 -7.95 -3.74
N SER A 89 -15.34 -7.27 -4.90
CA SER A 89 -16.34 -6.25 -5.20
C SER A 89 -17.76 -6.83 -5.24
N ALA A 90 -17.92 -8.04 -5.80
CA ALA A 90 -19.20 -8.75 -5.82
C ALA A 90 -19.60 -9.25 -4.43
N THR A 91 -18.66 -9.82 -3.67
CA THR A 91 -18.92 -10.36 -2.32
C THR A 91 -19.37 -9.29 -1.33
N TYR A 92 -18.72 -8.13 -1.35
CA TYR A 92 -19.03 -7.02 -0.44
C TYR A 92 -19.91 -5.93 -1.09
N ASN A 93 -20.35 -6.14 -2.33
CA ASN A 93 -21.15 -5.17 -3.09
C ASN A 93 -20.58 -3.73 -3.08
N PHE A 94 -19.27 -3.60 -3.30
CA PHE A 94 -18.62 -2.29 -3.44
C PHE A 94 -18.31 -1.99 -4.91
N HIS A 95 -18.22 -0.70 -5.24
CA HIS A 95 -17.78 -0.25 -6.56
C HIS A 95 -16.50 0.58 -6.43
N ILE A 96 -15.47 0.25 -7.21
CA ILE A 96 -14.23 1.03 -7.27
C ILE A 96 -14.20 1.88 -8.52
N THR A 97 -13.82 3.14 -8.36
CA THR A 97 -13.39 4.02 -9.44
C THR A 97 -12.02 4.61 -9.11
N ALA A 98 -11.17 4.78 -10.11
CA ALA A 98 -9.87 5.39 -9.95
C ALA A 98 -9.85 6.79 -10.58
N VAL A 99 -9.23 7.74 -9.88
CA VAL A 99 -9.07 9.13 -10.30
C VAL A 99 -7.60 9.50 -10.18
N HIS A 100 -7.09 10.17 -11.21
CA HIS A 100 -5.74 10.69 -11.20
C HIS A 100 -5.65 11.92 -10.30
N VAL A 101 -4.67 11.95 -9.39
CA VAL A 101 -4.35 13.13 -8.57
C VAL A 101 -2.88 13.49 -8.72
N PRO A 102 -2.51 14.79 -8.73
CA PRO A 102 -1.11 15.17 -8.69
C PRO A 102 -0.42 14.55 -7.48
N GLY A 103 0.82 14.07 -7.62
CA GLY A 103 1.55 13.43 -6.51
C GLY A 103 1.65 14.30 -5.25
N LYS A 104 1.60 15.63 -5.39
CA LYS A 104 1.58 16.60 -4.28
C LYS A 104 0.32 16.52 -3.42
N GLU A 105 -0.78 16.01 -3.95
CA GLU A 105 -2.05 15.81 -3.23
C GLU A 105 -2.17 14.38 -2.67
N ASN A 106 -1.32 13.45 -3.11
CA ASN A 106 -1.26 12.09 -2.61
C ASN A 106 -0.34 11.95 -1.37
N ILE A 107 -0.39 12.95 -0.47
CA ILE A 107 0.60 13.17 0.60
C ILE A 107 0.76 11.94 1.49
N MET A 108 -0.34 11.35 1.95
CA MET A 108 -0.29 10.20 2.86
C MET A 108 0.31 8.96 2.19
N ALA A 109 -0.10 8.62 0.96
CA ALA A 109 0.47 7.46 0.28
C ALA A 109 1.93 7.70 -0.14
N ASP A 110 2.31 8.94 -0.49
CA ASP A 110 3.71 9.30 -0.72
C ASP A 110 4.54 9.15 0.56
N PHE A 111 4.05 9.65 1.69
CA PHE A 111 4.70 9.50 2.99
C PHE A 111 4.87 8.02 3.40
N ILE A 112 3.81 7.21 3.27
CA ILE A 112 3.87 5.77 3.58
C ILE A 112 4.82 5.03 2.60
N SER A 113 4.91 5.49 1.35
CA SER A 113 5.85 4.89 0.39
C SER A 113 7.30 5.07 0.83
N ARG A 114 7.61 6.20 1.50
CA ARG A 114 8.92 6.59 2.03
C ARG A 114 9.24 6.03 3.41
N LEU A 115 8.42 5.16 4.00
CA LEU A 115 8.74 4.57 5.32
C LEU A 115 10.05 3.78 5.34
N HIS A 116 10.55 3.36 4.18
CA HIS A 116 11.86 2.73 4.03
C HIS A 116 13.04 3.70 4.22
N GLU A 117 12.81 5.02 4.22
CA GLU A 117 13.80 6.03 4.53
C GLU A 117 14.17 5.99 6.03
N PRO A 118 15.43 6.31 6.39
CA PRO A 118 15.86 6.30 7.78
C PRO A 118 14.95 7.15 8.67
N ASN A 119 14.53 6.59 9.82
CA ASN A 119 13.65 7.23 10.82
C ASN A 119 12.21 7.56 10.37
N ALA A 120 11.86 7.42 9.10
CA ALA A 120 10.52 7.76 8.59
C ALA A 120 9.41 6.92 9.26
N PHE A 121 9.65 5.62 9.46
CA PHE A 121 8.70 4.74 10.14
C PHE A 121 8.36 5.19 11.57
N TYR A 122 9.37 5.55 12.36
CA TYR A 122 9.15 6.03 13.74
C TYR A 122 8.45 7.40 13.78
N GLN A 123 8.80 8.31 12.86
CA GLN A 123 8.12 9.59 12.75
C GLN A 123 6.65 9.40 12.38
N PHE A 124 6.37 8.49 11.44
CA PHE A 124 5.01 8.13 11.06
C PHE A 124 4.21 7.59 12.25
N MET A 125 4.77 6.62 12.98
CA MET A 125 4.13 6.03 14.16
C MET A 125 3.85 7.07 15.25
N ASN A 126 4.76 8.03 15.46
CA ASN A 126 4.62 9.05 16.51
C ASN A 126 3.66 10.19 16.14
N PHE A 127 3.57 10.56 14.87
CA PHE A 127 2.84 11.75 14.42
C PHE A 127 1.40 11.44 13.99
N TYR A 128 1.16 10.29 13.36
CA TYR A 128 -0.11 10.00 12.69
C TYR A 128 -1.03 9.06 13.45
N LEU A 129 -0.57 8.43 14.54
CA LEU A 129 -1.39 7.51 15.32
C LEU A 129 -1.83 8.15 16.64
N PRO A 130 -3.15 8.26 16.89
CA PRO A 130 -3.63 8.73 18.18
C PRO A 130 -3.25 7.72 19.28
N LYS A 131 -2.61 8.21 20.35
CA LYS A 131 -2.41 7.42 21.58
C LYS A 131 -3.76 7.24 22.29
N PRO A 132 -4.06 6.08 22.90
CA PRO A 132 -3.23 4.89 23.04
C PRO A 132 -3.76 3.75 22.15
N LEU A 133 -3.42 3.73 20.86
CA LEU A 133 -3.63 2.53 20.04
C LEU A 133 -2.48 1.53 20.26
N PHE A 134 -2.82 0.28 20.53
CA PHE A 134 -1.84 -0.81 20.62
C PHE A 134 -1.19 -1.04 19.25
N VAL A 135 0.12 -0.82 19.17
CA VAL A 135 0.97 -0.94 17.96
C VAL A 135 0.72 -2.27 17.21
N ARG A 136 0.47 -3.38 17.93
CA ARG A 136 0.21 -4.70 17.33
C ARG A 136 -1.00 -4.74 16.40
N HIS A 137 -2.03 -3.94 16.65
CA HIS A 137 -3.22 -3.91 15.80
C HIS A 137 -2.94 -3.18 14.48
N LEU A 138 -2.06 -2.17 14.55
CA LEU A 138 -1.68 -1.33 13.42
C LEU A 138 -0.70 -2.03 12.50
N GLU A 139 0.19 -2.86 13.01
CA GLU A 139 1.18 -3.59 12.18
C GLU A 139 0.63 -4.91 11.63
N SER A 140 -0.59 -5.30 11.97
CA SER A 140 -1.22 -6.57 11.56
C SER A 140 -1.31 -6.79 10.04
N HIS A 141 -1.11 -5.74 9.25
CA HIS A 141 -1.04 -5.82 7.78
C HIS A 141 0.36 -6.07 7.23
N MET A 142 1.42 -5.94 8.03
CA MET A 142 2.79 -6.16 7.58
C MET A 142 3.22 -7.60 7.89
N SER A 143 4.02 -8.18 7.01
CA SER A 143 4.78 -9.38 7.37
C SER A 143 5.85 -9.05 8.42
N ASN A 144 6.31 -10.06 9.14
CA ASN A 144 7.43 -9.91 10.07
C ASN A 144 8.70 -9.42 9.34
N GLN A 145 8.88 -9.80 8.08
CA GLN A 145 9.99 -9.40 7.23
C GLN A 145 9.90 -7.91 6.87
N ALA A 146 8.73 -7.44 6.42
CA ALA A 146 8.51 -6.04 6.10
C ALA A 146 8.65 -5.14 7.34
N LEU A 147 8.12 -5.58 8.49
CA LEU A 147 8.29 -4.87 9.75
C LEU A 147 9.77 -4.83 10.17
N SER A 148 10.45 -5.97 10.12
CA SER A 148 11.88 -6.06 10.43
C SER A 148 12.71 -5.18 9.49
N TYR A 149 12.38 -5.14 8.20
CA TYR A 149 13.00 -4.26 7.21
C TYR A 149 12.88 -2.79 7.60
N LEU A 150 11.68 -2.34 8.00
CA LEU A 150 11.44 -0.97 8.45
C LEU A 150 12.20 -0.63 9.74
N LEU A 151 12.21 -1.54 10.71
CA LEU A 151 12.91 -1.37 11.98
C LEU A 151 14.44 -1.36 11.80
N CYS A 152 14.99 -2.23 10.96
CA CYS A 152 16.44 -2.32 10.74
C CYS A 152 17.01 -1.06 10.07
N ARG A 153 16.22 -0.33 9.26
CA ARG A 153 16.63 0.94 8.65
C ARG A 153 16.77 2.09 9.65
N HIS A 154 16.29 1.94 10.88
CA HIS A 154 16.60 2.83 12.01
C HIS A 154 18.00 2.57 12.60
N SER A 155 18.45 1.32 12.60
CA SER A 155 19.70 0.91 13.25
C SER A 155 20.99 1.21 12.48
N LYS A 156 20.91 1.52 11.17
CA LYS A 156 22.08 1.77 10.30
C LYS A 156 22.67 3.20 10.38
N CYS A 157 22.58 3.86 11.54
CA CYS A 157 23.35 5.07 11.84
C CYS A 157 24.23 4.96 13.10
N ARG A 158 24.43 3.77 13.68
CA ARG A 158 25.37 3.60 14.83
C ARG A 158 26.53 2.63 14.63
N ALA A 159 26.64 1.95 13.50
CA ALA A 159 27.80 1.12 13.18
C ALA A 159 28.64 1.80 12.09
N GLY A 160 29.45 2.78 12.50
CA GLY A 160 30.34 3.53 11.61
C GLY A 160 31.21 4.59 12.28
N ALA A 161 31.29 4.61 13.62
CA ALA A 161 32.24 5.44 14.35
C ALA A 161 33.01 4.53 15.31
N GLY A 162 34.27 4.26 14.95
CA GLY A 162 35.20 3.43 15.72
C GLY A 162 35.66 2.21 14.93
N VAL A 163 36.62 2.39 14.02
CA VAL A 163 38.00 1.89 14.12
C VAL A 163 38.78 2.56 12.98
N GLY A 164 39.85 3.27 13.32
CA GLY A 164 40.72 4.03 12.43
C GLY A 164 41.38 5.17 13.19
#